data_AF-A0A3D1XRK1-F1
#
_entry.id   AF-A0A3D1XRK1-F1
#
_cell.length_a   1.000
_cell.length_b   1.000
_cell.length_c   1.000
_cell.angle_alpha   90.00
_cell.angle_beta   90.00
_cell.angle_gamma   90.00
#
_symmetry.space_group_name_H-M   'P 1'
#
loop_
_entity.id
_entity.type
_entity.pdbx_description
1 polymer ?
#
loop_
_entity_poly.entity_id
_entity_poly.type
_entity_poly.pdbx_seq_one_letter_code
_entity_poly.pdbx_strand_id
1 'polypeptide(L)'
;MAITTQSRPQRWDEPFGADMTDADVERLLSVPEIKAIEAEKFPSRISLAGILRNDSRIVRYKVGDIVIREGDYGNSAFLILKGKLRVVLAPGLPGEMLGRTKIQKKNFWQALKQLWTKKKFP
;
A
#
# COMPACT_ATOMS: atom_id res chain seq x y z
N MET A 1 41.00 16.20 -1.51
CA MET A 1 39.91 15.20 -1.35
C MET A 1 38.72 15.70 -2.13
N ALA A 2 38.32 15.01 -3.19
CA ALA A 2 37.17 15.41 -3.99
C ALA A 2 35.89 14.99 -3.26
N ILE A 3 35.10 15.98 -2.83
CA ILE A 3 33.76 15.74 -2.28
C ILE A 3 32.88 15.44 -3.48
N THR A 4 32.75 14.17 -3.84
CA THR A 4 31.82 13.75 -4.89
C THR A 4 30.41 13.93 -4.34
N THR A 5 29.78 15.05 -4.63
CA THR A 5 28.35 15.29 -4.36
C THR A 5 27.53 14.30 -5.18
N GLN A 6 27.38 13.07 -4.70
CA GLN A 6 26.51 12.08 -5.34
C GLN A 6 25.06 12.55 -5.20
N SER A 7 24.39 12.69 -6.34
CA SER A 7 23.01 13.16 -6.42
C SER A 7 22.04 12.21 -5.71
N ARG A 8 20.95 12.78 -5.19
CA ARG A 8 19.84 12.03 -4.59
C ARG A 8 19.25 11.01 -5.59
N PRO A 9 18.64 9.91 -5.12
CA PRO A 9 17.97 8.96 -6.01
C PRO A 9 16.87 9.61 -6.83
N GLN A 10 16.81 9.29 -8.13
CA GLN A 10 15.77 9.79 -9.04
C GLN A 10 14.36 9.40 -8.58
N ARG A 11 14.17 8.24 -7.94
CA ARG A 11 12.86 7.82 -7.44
C ARG A 11 12.26 8.78 -6.40
N TRP A 12 13.09 9.57 -5.72
CA TRP A 12 12.61 10.60 -4.78
C TRP A 12 12.10 11.85 -5.48
N ASP A 13 12.19 11.94 -6.81
CA ASP A 13 11.48 12.97 -7.60
C ASP A 13 9.96 12.77 -7.51
N GLU A 14 9.51 11.52 -7.33
CA GLU A 14 8.11 11.15 -7.12
C GLU A 14 7.98 10.34 -5.81
N PRO A 15 7.90 11.03 -4.66
CA PRO A 15 7.88 10.37 -3.36
C PRO A 15 6.63 9.50 -3.20
N PHE A 16 6.77 8.42 -2.43
CA PHE A 16 5.74 7.40 -2.20
C PHE A 16 4.45 7.96 -1.56
N GLY A 17 4.58 9.00 -0.73
CA GLY A 17 3.47 9.75 -0.16
C GLY A 17 3.65 11.25 -0.39
N ALA A 18 2.56 11.94 -0.73
CA ALA A 18 2.58 13.39 -0.96
C ALA A 18 2.67 14.21 0.34
N ASP A 19 2.18 13.65 1.46
CA ASP A 19 1.90 14.42 2.68
C ASP A 19 2.94 14.21 3.81
N MET A 20 4.06 13.53 3.54
CA MET A 20 5.08 13.26 4.57
C MET A 20 5.88 14.53 4.90
N THR A 21 5.81 14.99 6.16
CA THR A 21 6.50 16.20 6.63
C THR A 21 7.80 15.88 7.38
N ASP A 22 8.68 16.87 7.59
CA ASP A 22 9.88 16.68 8.43
C ASP A 22 9.53 16.37 9.89
N ALA A 23 8.46 16.99 10.40
CA ALA A 23 7.95 16.69 11.74
C ALA A 23 7.44 15.24 11.86
N ASP A 24 6.83 14.71 10.79
CA ASP A 24 6.47 13.29 10.75
C ASP A 24 7.70 12.39 10.74
N VAL A 25 8.75 12.73 9.98
CA VAL A 25 10.00 11.97 9.96
C VAL A 25 10.67 11.97 11.33
N GLU A 26 10.75 13.12 12.01
CA GLU A 26 11.27 13.22 13.36
C GLU A 26 10.49 12.34 14.34
N ARG A 27 9.15 12.38 14.26
CA ARG A 27 8.29 11.51 15.06
C ARG A 27 8.52 10.03 14.74
N LEU A 28 8.69 9.66 13.46
CA LEU A 28 8.96 8.28 13.06
C LEU A 28 10.32 7.80 13.58
N LEU A 29 11.35 8.65 13.59
CA LEU A 29 12.66 8.30 14.15
C LEU A 29 12.62 8.01 15.66
N SER A 30 11.58 8.49 16.37
CA SER A 30 11.35 8.18 17.78
C SER A 30 10.61 6.84 18.01
N VAL A 31 10.04 6.22 16.97
CA VAL A 31 9.32 4.95 17.06
C VAL A 31 10.31 3.82 17.38
N PRO A 32 10.08 2.97 18.40
CA PRO A 32 11.06 1.98 18.85
C PRO A 32 11.62 1.09 17.74
N GLU A 33 10.77 0.60 16.85
CA GLU A 33 11.14 -0.26 15.73
C GLU A 33 12.04 0.44 14.70
N ILE A 34 11.87 1.76 14.53
CA ILE A 34 12.70 2.58 13.63
C ILE A 34 13.98 3.03 14.34
N LYS A 35 13.88 3.41 15.62
CA LYS A 35 15.03 3.83 16.44
C LYS A 35 16.06 2.71 16.62
N ALA A 36 15.63 1.45 16.56
CA ALA A 36 16.50 0.29 16.59
C ALA A 36 17.35 0.10 15.31
N ILE A 37 17.02 0.81 14.23
CA ILE A 37 17.77 0.76 12.97
C ILE A 37 19.04 1.62 13.12
N GLU A 38 20.19 1.05 12.77
CA GLU A 38 21.49 1.73 12.77
C GLU A 38 21.56 2.77 11.63
N ALA A 39 21.04 3.98 11.87
CA ALA A 39 20.92 5.05 10.89
C ALA A 39 22.26 5.44 10.23
N GLU A 40 23.35 5.30 10.98
CA GLU A 40 24.72 5.62 10.58
C GLU A 40 25.27 4.67 9.52
N LYS A 41 24.68 3.47 9.37
CA LYS A 41 25.02 2.52 8.30
C LYS A 41 24.43 2.90 6.95
N PHE A 42 23.51 3.88 6.91
CA PHE A 42 22.92 4.36 5.67
C PHE A 42 23.83 5.41 5.02
N PRO A 43 24.18 5.27 3.73
CA PRO A 43 24.90 6.30 3.00
C PRO A 43 24.13 7.63 3.03
N SER A 44 24.85 8.76 3.08
CA SER A 44 24.24 10.10 3.13
C SER A 44 23.22 10.36 2.02
N ARG A 45 23.46 9.83 0.81
CA ARG A 45 22.55 9.94 -0.36
C ARG A 45 21.21 9.23 -0.18
N ILE A 46 21.15 8.22 0.70
CA ILE A 46 19.98 7.38 1.00
C ILE A 46 19.87 7.21 2.52
N SER A 47 19.94 8.32 3.25
CA SER A 47 19.84 8.31 4.71
C SER A 47 18.52 7.69 5.17
N LEU A 48 18.49 7.13 6.38
CA LEU A 48 17.26 6.59 6.96
C LEU A 48 16.13 7.62 6.97
N ALA A 49 16.42 8.86 7.34
CA ALA A 49 15.47 9.97 7.30
C ALA A 49 14.96 10.24 5.87
N GLY A 50 15.83 10.21 4.87
CA GLY A 50 15.44 10.37 3.47
C GLY A 50 14.58 9.22 2.95
N ILE A 51 14.85 7.99 3.36
CA ILE A 51 14.02 6.81 3.06
C ILE A 51 12.64 6.97 3.70
N LEU A 52 12.57 7.34 4.99
CA LEU A 52 11.29 7.57 5.66
C LEU A 52 10.49 8.69 4.97
N ARG A 53 11.16 9.78 4.57
CA ARG A 53 10.52 10.91 3.91
C ARG A 53 9.95 10.56 2.55
N ASN A 54 10.70 9.82 1.73
CA ASN A 54 10.41 9.71 0.31
C ASN A 54 9.92 8.32 -0.12
N ASP A 55 10.25 7.26 0.61
CA ASP A 55 9.90 5.88 0.29
C ASP A 55 8.82 5.32 1.24
N SER A 56 8.23 6.16 2.09
CA SER A 56 7.17 5.77 3.03
C SER A 56 6.03 6.78 3.06
N ARG A 57 4.93 6.41 3.73
CA ARG A 57 3.81 7.31 4.01
C ARG A 57 3.11 6.90 5.31
N ILE A 58 2.48 7.86 5.98
CA ILE A 58 1.61 7.59 7.12
C ILE A 58 0.18 7.50 6.62
N VAL A 59 -0.49 6.37 6.88
CA VAL A 59 -1.90 6.17 6.52
C VAL A 59 -2.72 6.03 7.80
N ARG A 60 -3.89 6.68 7.84
CA ARG A 60 -4.85 6.56 8.95
C ARG A 60 -6.04 5.75 8.49
N TYR A 61 -6.45 4.80 9.32
CA TYR A 61 -7.60 3.94 9.09
C TYR A 61 -8.65 4.15 10.18
N LYS A 62 -9.92 4.01 9.81
CA LYS A 62 -11.07 3.98 10.71
C LYS A 62 -11.39 2.54 11.11
N VAL A 63 -12.18 2.39 12.17
CA VAL A 63 -12.68 1.08 12.60
C VAL A 63 -13.50 0.47 11.47
N GLY A 64 -13.16 -0.76 11.06
CA GLY A 64 -13.80 -1.48 9.97
C GLY A 64 -13.09 -1.35 8.62
N ASP A 65 -12.11 -0.46 8.48
CA ASP A 65 -11.33 -0.37 7.24
C ASP A 65 -10.49 -1.63 7.01
N ILE A 66 -10.41 -2.05 5.75
CA ILE A 66 -9.55 -3.16 5.32
C ILE A 66 -8.20 -2.58 4.85
N VAL A 67 -7.12 -2.94 5.55
CA VAL A 67 -5.76 -2.49 5.20
C VAL A 67 -5.19 -3.33 4.04
N ILE A 68 -5.32 -4.65 4.12
CA ILE A 68 -4.83 -5.62 3.13
C ILE A 68 -5.93 -6.68 2.91
N ARG A 69 -6.13 -7.10 1.66
CA ARG A 69 -6.98 -8.24 1.31
C ARG A 69 -6.13 -9.43 0.90
N GLU A 70 -6.53 -10.62 1.33
CA GLU A 70 -5.90 -11.87 0.93
C GLU A 70 -5.92 -12.04 -0.60
N GLY A 71 -4.76 -12.24 -1.22
CA GLY A 71 -4.62 -12.43 -2.67
C GLY A 71 -4.50 -11.14 -3.48
N ASP A 72 -4.57 -9.95 -2.84
CA ASP A 72 -4.17 -8.70 -3.49
C ASP A 72 -2.63 -8.65 -3.59
N TYR A 73 -2.11 -8.04 -4.66
CA TYR A 73 -0.66 -7.89 -4.85
C TYR A 73 -0.05 -6.99 -3.77
N GLY A 74 0.92 -7.52 -3.02
CA GLY A 74 1.62 -6.78 -1.97
C GLY A 74 2.85 -6.05 -2.51
N ASN A 75 2.81 -4.71 -2.50
CA ASN A 75 3.94 -3.85 -2.88
C ASN A 75 4.53 -3.05 -1.71
N SER A 76 4.00 -3.24 -0.50
CA SER A 76 4.30 -2.42 0.67
C SER A 76 4.48 -3.30 1.90
N ALA A 77 5.39 -2.88 2.78
CA ALA A 77 5.47 -3.37 4.16
C ALA A 77 4.75 -2.37 5.08
N PHE A 78 4.20 -2.84 6.19
CA PHE A 78 3.43 -2.02 7.12
C PHE A 78 4.00 -2.12 8.53
N LEU A 79 4.08 -0.97 9.20
CA LEU A 79 4.40 -0.85 10.62
C LEU A 79 3.19 -0.22 11.33
N ILE A 80 2.69 -0.88 12.38
CA ILE A 80 1.55 -0.37 13.15
C ILE A 80 2.08 0.69 14.13
N LEU A 81 1.88 1.97 13.82
CA LEU A 81 2.30 3.07 14.69
C LEU A 81 1.39 3.24 15.92
N LYS A 82 0.09 2.97 15.77
CA LYS A 82 -0.91 3.07 16.84
C LYS A 82 -2.15 2.23 16.51
N GLY A 83 -2.72 1.59 17.53
CA GLY A 83 -3.96 0.82 17.42
C GLY A 83 -3.72 -0.69 17.35
N LYS A 84 -4.74 -1.43 16.95
CA LYS A 84 -4.69 -2.89 16.79
C LYS A 84 -5.35 -3.27 15.47
N LEU A 85 -4.77 -4.25 14.79
CA LEU A 85 -5.36 -4.86 13.60
C LEU A 85 -5.81 -6.28 13.93
N ARG A 86 -6.85 -6.75 13.24
CA ARG A 86 -7.28 -8.14 13.28
C ARG A 86 -6.87 -8.81 11.97
N VAL A 87 -6.08 -9.88 12.10
CA VAL A 87 -5.79 -10.77 10.97
C VAL A 87 -6.84 -11.86 10.97
N VAL A 88 -7.51 -12.05 9.84
CA VAL A 88 -8.49 -13.13 9.65
C VAL A 88 -7.87 -14.14 8.70
N LEU A 89 -7.62 -15.36 9.19
CA LEU A 89 -7.12 -16.49 8.41
C LEU A 89 -8.26 -17.49 8.16
N ALA A 90 -7.99 -18.57 7.41
CA ALA A 90 -8.97 -19.58 6.99
C ALA A 90 -9.99 -19.97 8.12
N PRO A 91 -11.30 -20.08 7.81
CA PRO A 91 -11.90 -20.11 6.47
C PRO A 91 -11.98 -18.74 5.77
N GLY A 92 -11.43 -17.67 6.35
CA GLY A 92 -11.33 -16.35 5.71
C GLY A 92 -12.66 -15.60 5.72
N LEU A 93 -12.67 -14.40 5.14
CA LEU A 93 -13.91 -13.65 4.90
C LEU A 93 -14.45 -13.97 3.50
N PRO A 94 -15.78 -14.05 3.31
CA PRO A 94 -16.38 -14.21 1.98
C PRO A 94 -15.87 -13.13 1.02
N GLY A 95 -15.57 -13.50 -0.21
CA GLY A 95 -15.04 -12.57 -1.22
C GLY A 95 -15.95 -11.36 -1.46
N GLU A 96 -17.27 -11.51 -1.29
CA GLU A 96 -18.22 -10.40 -1.39
C GLU A 96 -17.98 -9.33 -0.30
N MET A 97 -17.63 -9.75 0.93
CA MET A 97 -17.29 -8.82 2.03
C MET A 97 -15.96 -8.09 1.82
N LEU A 98 -15.09 -8.65 0.97
CA LEU A 98 -13.83 -8.04 0.55
C LEU A 98 -13.98 -7.14 -0.69
N GLY A 99 -15.22 -6.91 -1.15
CA GLY A 99 -15.51 -6.11 -2.34
C GLY A 99 -15.20 -6.82 -3.66
N ARG A 100 -15.06 -8.15 -3.67
CA ARG A 100 -14.85 -8.92 -4.90
C ARG A 100 -16.19 -9.26 -5.54
N THR A 101 -16.41 -8.73 -6.74
CA THR A 101 -17.50 -9.20 -7.60
C THR A 101 -17.09 -10.54 -8.22
N LYS A 102 -17.81 -11.63 -7.93
CA LYS A 102 -17.64 -12.88 -8.69
C LYS A 102 -18.02 -12.60 -10.14
N ILE A 103 -17.03 -12.64 -11.03
CA ILE A 103 -17.29 -12.61 -12.49
C ILE A 103 -18.09 -13.88 -12.80
N GLN A 104 -19.42 -13.74 -12.93
CA GLN A 104 -20.24 -14.84 -13.42
C GLN A 104 -19.87 -15.05 -14.89
N LYS A 105 -19.08 -16.10 -15.16
CA LYS A 105 -18.85 -16.55 -16.53
C LYS A 105 -20.21 -16.98 -17.08
N LYS A 106 -20.75 -16.21 -18.02
CA LYS A 106 -21.98 -16.60 -18.71
C LYS A 106 -21.69 -17.87 -19.49
N ASN A 107 -22.47 -18.91 -19.27
CA ASN A 107 -22.36 -20.13 -20.08
C ASN A 107 -22.73 -19.80 -21.53
N PHE A 108 -22.13 -20.48 -22.52
CA PHE A 108 -22.38 -20.25 -23.95
C PHE A 108 -23.88 -20.15 -24.31
N TRP A 109 -24.72 -20.95 -23.65
CA TRP A 109 -26.17 -20.93 -23.78
C TRP A 109 -26.83 -19.63 -23.28
N GLN A 110 -26.31 -18.99 -22.23
CA GLN A 110 -26.80 -17.72 -21.71
C GLN A 110 -26.40 -16.54 -22.62
N ALA A 111 -25.22 -16.60 -23.24
CA ALA A 111 -24.81 -15.63 -24.26
C ALA A 111 -25.68 -15.72 -25.52
N LEU A 112 -26.00 -16.95 -25.96
CA LEU A 112 -26.87 -17.17 -27.13
C LEU A 112 -28.32 -16.74 -26.87
N LYS A 113 -28.87 -17.02 -25.68
CA LYS A 113 -30.22 -16.59 -25.29
C LYS A 113 -30.35 -15.05 -25.29
N GLN A 114 -29.28 -14.33 -24.95
CA GLN A 114 -29.28 -12.86 -24.93
C GLN A 114 -29.42 -12.25 -26.34
N LEU A 115 -28.94 -12.93 -27.39
CA LEU A 115 -29.11 -12.52 -28.78
C LEU A 115 -30.55 -12.71 -29.27
N TRP A 116 -31.27 -13.69 -28.74
CA TRP A 116 -32.68 -13.94 -29.07
C TRP A 116 -33.67 -13.10 -28.25
N THR A 117 -33.29 -12.65 -27.04
CA THR A 117 -34.17 -11.82 -26.19
C THR A 117 -33.98 -10.32 -26.38
N LYS A 118 -32.99 -9.84 -27.16
CA LYS A 118 -32.93 -8.44 -27.58
C LYS A 118 -34.04 -8.18 -28.62
N LYS A 119 -35.23 -7.85 -28.11
CA LYS A 119 -36.32 -7.26 -28.90
C LYS A 119 -35.79 -5.99 -29.57
N LYS A 120 -36.03 -5.85 -30.88
CA LYS A 120 -35.69 -4.67 -31.69
C LYS A 120 -36.11 -3.40 -30.94
N PHE A 121 -35.16 -2.48 -30.75
CA PHE A 121 -35.47 -1.09 -30.41
C PHE A 121 -36.25 -0.47 -31.60
N PRO A 122 -37.21 0.43 -31.35
CA PRO A 122 -37.87 1.20 -32.40
C PRO A 122 -36.87 2.09 -33.15
#